data_AF-A0A8C4MQ13-F1
#
_entry.id   AF-A0A8C4MQ13-F1
#
_cell.length_a   1.000
_cell.length_b   1.000
_cell.length_c   1.000
_cell.angle_alpha   90.00
_cell.angle_beta   90.00
_cell.angle_gamma   90.00
#
_symmetry.space_group_name_H-M   'P 1'
#
loop_
_entity.id
_entity.type
_entity.pdbx_description
1 polymer ?
#
loop_
_entity_poly.entity_id
_entity_poly.type
_entity_poly.pdbx_seq_one_letter_code
_entity_poly.pdbx_strand_id
1 'polypeptide(L)'
;MEVLVTVMASSGATGLGDKVQKTMDALAAVESVDSSQDLYREHAGPLLEWLAASHHDWTVHSAELLQLDVVVTHAGPALGELLPQLIPVLRSCLQPARDPAMRLQLFSILSRVLLRAKETVDSQGQLHSYLDTLVKDILVPNLQWHAGRTAAAIRMATVSCLWALISSESLSAEQLREVQEALTPQILTTLEEDAQVTRLVSCRIIDAFLKASGAVVGPDELVKVYPELLKRLDDVSNDVRLAAASTLATWLRRVESDGSKSCCQSDIQHLYKELLVHLDDPEGAVQDAVLEVLKAGSVLFPDLLVRETEAVIHKHRSPAHCEQLLQHMQALPPAP
;
A
#
# COMPACT_ATOMS: atom_id res chain seq x y z
N MET A 1 -7.35 32.71 12.20
CA MET A 1 -6.80 31.68 11.29
C MET A 1 -7.64 31.46 10.02
N GLU A 2 -8.98 31.43 10.08
CA GLU A 2 -9.87 31.16 8.91
C GLU A 2 -9.56 31.94 7.63
N VAL A 3 -9.33 33.26 7.76
CA VAL A 3 -8.97 34.12 6.61
C VAL A 3 -7.65 33.67 5.97
N LEU A 4 -6.65 33.33 6.78
CA LEU A 4 -5.34 32.90 6.27
C LEU A 4 -5.43 31.55 5.58
N VAL A 5 -6.17 30.60 6.16
CA VAL A 5 -6.47 29.29 5.53
C VAL A 5 -7.20 29.47 4.20
N THR A 6 -8.19 30.36 4.15
CA THR A 6 -8.94 30.66 2.91
C THR A 6 -8.04 31.25 1.83
N VAL A 7 -7.16 32.18 2.20
CA VAL A 7 -6.20 32.78 1.27
C VAL A 7 -5.21 31.72 0.77
N MET A 8 -4.69 30.84 1.63
CA MET A 8 -3.82 29.73 1.23
C MET A 8 -4.52 28.78 0.27
N ALA A 9 -5.75 28.38 0.59
CA ALA A 9 -6.55 27.47 -0.22
C ALA A 9 -6.85 28.05 -1.62
N SER A 10 -6.95 29.37 -1.72
CA SER A 10 -7.23 30.10 -2.97
C SER A 10 -5.97 30.50 -3.76
N SER A 11 -4.77 30.22 -3.24
CA SER A 11 -3.51 30.74 -3.80
C SER A 11 -3.04 29.95 -5.02
N GLY A 12 -3.45 30.38 -6.22
CA GLY A 12 -2.81 30.02 -7.49
C GLY A 12 -1.71 31.01 -7.96
N ALA A 13 -1.53 32.13 -7.25
CA ALA A 13 -0.67 33.24 -7.68
C ALA A 13 0.68 33.26 -6.93
N THR A 14 1.77 33.33 -7.69
CA THR A 14 3.15 33.46 -7.18
C THR A 14 3.29 34.69 -6.27
N GLY A 15 3.70 34.49 -5.02
CA GLY A 15 3.99 35.55 -4.03
C GLY A 15 2.94 35.78 -2.95
N LEU A 16 1.75 35.18 -3.03
CA LEU A 16 0.76 35.25 -1.95
C LEU A 16 1.15 34.34 -0.76
N GLY A 17 1.76 33.18 -1.03
CA GLY A 17 2.22 32.24 0.00
C GLY A 17 3.18 32.87 1.01
N ASP A 18 4.19 33.60 0.54
CA ASP A 18 5.16 34.29 1.42
C ASP A 18 4.50 35.33 2.33
N LYS A 19 3.45 36.01 1.83
CA LYS A 19 2.69 36.98 2.63
C LYS A 19 1.84 36.28 3.67
N VAL A 20 1.22 35.14 3.32
CA VAL A 20 0.47 34.35 4.29
C VAL A 20 1.41 33.84 5.37
N GLN A 21 2.57 33.28 5.02
CA GLN A 21 3.54 32.80 6.02
C GLN A 21 3.99 33.91 6.96
N LYS A 22 4.37 35.09 6.43
CA LYS A 22 4.72 36.25 7.28
C LYS A 22 3.57 36.68 8.20
N THR A 23 2.33 36.55 7.73
CA THR A 23 1.16 36.90 8.54
C THR A 23 0.86 35.83 9.59
N MET A 24 1.09 34.55 9.29
CA MET A 24 1.05 33.46 10.27
C MET A 24 2.11 33.66 11.35
N ASP A 25 3.34 34.03 10.98
CA ASP A 25 4.41 34.30 11.94
C ASP A 25 4.09 35.52 12.83
N ALA A 26 3.49 36.57 12.26
CA ALA A 26 3.02 37.72 13.02
C ALA A 26 1.87 37.36 13.97
N LEU A 27 0.93 36.51 13.53
CA LEU A 27 -0.15 36.03 14.38
C LEU A 27 0.40 35.17 15.53
N ALA A 28 1.36 34.30 15.24
CA ALA A 28 2.04 33.48 16.26
C ALA A 28 2.68 34.35 17.34
N ALA A 29 3.40 35.40 16.92
CA ALA A 29 4.01 36.36 17.85
C ALA A 29 2.97 37.11 18.72
N VAL A 30 1.81 37.47 18.16
CA VAL A 30 0.74 38.14 18.90
C VAL A 30 0.07 37.19 19.89
N GLU A 31 -0.16 35.93 19.50
CA GLU A 31 -0.75 34.90 20.36
C GLU A 31 0.26 34.28 21.33
N SER A 32 1.52 34.73 21.30
CA SER A 32 2.61 34.23 22.15
C SER A 32 2.86 32.74 21.99
N VAL A 33 2.74 32.24 20.75
CA VAL A 33 3.09 30.85 20.38
C VAL A 33 4.36 30.83 19.55
N ASP A 34 5.16 29.79 19.71
CA ASP A 34 6.55 29.74 19.22
C ASP A 34 6.65 29.53 17.70
N SER A 35 5.61 28.98 17.07
CA SER A 35 5.64 28.67 15.64
C SER A 35 4.27 28.74 14.97
N SER A 36 4.26 28.80 13.64
CA SER A 36 3.05 28.66 12.84
C SER A 36 2.39 27.28 12.98
N GLN A 37 3.13 26.24 13.41
CA GLN A 37 2.54 24.94 13.73
C GLN A 37 1.78 24.97 15.06
N ASP A 38 2.26 25.72 16.05
CA ASP A 38 1.57 25.86 17.34
C ASP A 38 0.25 26.64 17.19
N LEU A 39 0.15 27.55 16.21
CA LEU A 39 -1.12 28.12 15.81
C LEU A 39 -2.13 27.05 15.37
N TYR A 40 -1.70 26.06 14.57
CA TYR A 40 -2.59 24.97 14.19
C TYR A 40 -2.99 24.11 15.39
N ARG A 41 -2.13 23.91 16.39
CA ARG A 41 -2.52 23.20 17.62
C ARG A 41 -3.70 23.89 18.31
N GLU A 42 -3.68 25.22 18.43
CA GLU A 42 -4.75 25.99 19.09
C GLU A 42 -6.03 26.09 18.24
N HIS A 43 -5.89 26.27 16.93
CA HIS A 43 -7.04 26.67 16.08
C HIS A 43 -7.53 25.59 15.11
N ALA A 44 -6.81 24.50 14.89
CA ALA A 44 -7.22 23.51 13.88
C ALA A 44 -8.51 22.76 14.27
N GLY A 45 -8.81 22.60 15.56
CA GLY A 45 -10.09 22.07 16.03
C GLY A 45 -11.29 22.93 15.59
N PRO A 46 -11.37 24.21 16.02
CA PRO A 46 -12.41 25.12 15.57
C PRO A 46 -12.50 25.27 14.04
N LEU A 47 -11.35 25.29 13.35
CA LEU A 47 -11.32 25.33 11.88
C LEU A 47 -11.96 24.08 11.25
N LEU A 48 -11.65 22.90 11.78
CA LEU A 48 -12.20 21.65 11.28
C LEU A 48 -13.70 21.54 11.58
N GLU A 49 -14.15 21.99 12.75
CA GLU A 49 -15.57 22.07 13.09
C GLU A 49 -16.34 22.99 12.13
N TRP A 50 -15.80 24.18 11.85
CA TRP A 50 -16.36 25.11 10.90
C TRP A 50 -16.49 24.51 9.50
N LEU A 51 -15.43 23.86 9.00
CA LEU A 51 -15.46 23.18 7.69
C LEU A 51 -16.46 22.01 7.69
N ALA A 52 -16.43 21.19 8.73
CA ALA A 52 -17.27 20.00 8.84
C ALA A 52 -18.77 20.32 8.81
N ALA A 53 -19.19 21.54 9.17
CA ALA A 53 -20.59 21.96 9.17
C ALA A 53 -21.29 21.81 7.80
N SER A 54 -20.55 21.89 6.68
CA SER A 54 -21.11 21.80 5.32
C SER A 54 -20.68 20.57 4.52
N HIS A 55 -19.96 19.61 5.13
CA HIS A 55 -19.30 18.52 4.40
C HIS A 55 -20.25 17.62 3.58
N HIS A 56 -21.52 17.55 3.97
CA HIS A 56 -22.55 16.80 3.25
C HIS A 56 -22.86 17.38 1.86
N ASP A 57 -22.59 18.67 1.61
CA ASP A 57 -22.88 19.33 0.34
C ASP A 57 -21.62 19.54 -0.52
N TRP A 58 -20.47 19.06 -0.05
CA TRP A 58 -19.22 19.26 -0.77
C TRP A 58 -19.16 18.54 -2.12
N THR A 59 -18.51 19.20 -3.05
CA THR A 59 -18.09 18.70 -4.36
C THR A 59 -16.62 19.03 -4.58
N VAL A 60 -16.03 18.59 -5.69
CA VAL A 60 -14.66 18.99 -6.07
C VAL A 60 -14.49 20.50 -6.23
N HIS A 61 -15.59 21.25 -6.40
CA HIS A 61 -15.57 22.71 -6.57
C HIS A 61 -15.78 23.48 -5.27
N SER A 62 -15.98 22.79 -4.14
CA SER A 62 -16.18 23.44 -2.83
C SER A 62 -14.87 24.06 -2.34
N ALA A 63 -14.93 25.33 -1.92
CA ALA A 63 -13.78 26.03 -1.35
C ALA A 63 -13.33 25.37 -0.04
N GLU A 64 -14.28 24.82 0.71
CA GLU A 64 -14.10 24.11 1.96
C GLU A 64 -13.23 22.86 1.81
N LEU A 65 -13.28 22.20 0.64
CA LEU A 65 -12.41 21.06 0.34
C LEU A 65 -10.94 21.51 0.21
N LEU A 66 -10.69 22.66 -0.41
CA LEU A 66 -9.35 23.24 -0.53
C LEU A 66 -8.84 23.75 0.83
N GLN A 67 -9.73 24.34 1.63
CA GLN A 67 -9.42 24.75 3.01
C GLN A 67 -9.10 23.53 3.90
N LEU A 68 -9.82 22.42 3.73
CA LEU A 68 -9.51 21.17 4.42
C LEU A 68 -8.12 20.66 4.05
N ASP A 69 -7.73 20.69 2.76
CA ASP A 69 -6.37 20.31 2.34
C ASP A 69 -5.32 21.15 3.09
N VAL A 70 -5.50 22.47 3.16
CA VAL A 70 -4.59 23.36 3.90
C VAL A 70 -4.49 22.95 5.37
N VAL A 71 -5.63 22.82 6.07
CA VAL A 71 -5.65 22.46 7.49
C VAL A 71 -4.98 21.10 7.72
N VAL A 72 -5.37 20.06 6.97
CA VAL A 72 -4.87 18.69 7.14
C VAL A 72 -3.38 18.60 6.84
N THR A 73 -2.88 19.35 5.85
CA THR A 73 -1.46 19.25 5.44
C THR A 73 -0.51 20.14 6.22
N HIS A 74 -1.01 21.20 6.88
CA HIS A 74 -0.18 22.13 7.64
C HIS A 74 -0.28 21.94 9.16
N ALA A 75 -1.31 21.23 9.66
CA ALA A 75 -1.49 21.00 11.10
C ALA A 75 -0.35 20.20 11.74
N GLY A 76 0.41 19.42 10.96
CA GLY A 76 1.52 18.62 11.48
C GLY A 76 1.05 17.70 12.63
N PRO A 77 1.77 17.65 13.76
CA PRO A 77 1.41 16.80 14.90
C PRO A 77 0.04 17.11 15.51
N ALA A 78 -0.51 18.33 15.37
CA ALA A 78 -1.83 18.66 15.89
C ALA A 78 -2.94 17.83 15.23
N LEU A 79 -2.70 17.30 14.02
CA LEU A 79 -3.68 16.48 13.30
C LEU A 79 -4.08 15.21 14.06
N GLY A 80 -3.17 14.62 14.84
CA GLY A 80 -3.47 13.44 15.66
C GLY A 80 -4.48 13.69 16.77
N GLU A 81 -4.61 14.93 17.25
CA GLU A 81 -5.63 15.34 18.23
C GLU A 81 -7.02 15.52 17.57
N LEU A 82 -7.04 15.70 16.25
CA LEU A 82 -8.24 15.99 15.46
C LEU A 82 -8.91 14.75 14.86
N LEU A 83 -8.34 13.56 15.03
CA LEU A 83 -8.93 12.32 14.50
C LEU A 83 -10.41 12.12 14.87
N PRO A 84 -10.89 12.43 16.10
CA PRO A 84 -12.31 12.28 16.44
C PRO A 84 -13.24 13.09 15.53
N GLN A 85 -12.78 14.23 14.99
CA GLN A 85 -13.55 15.09 14.10
C GLN A 85 -13.25 14.78 12.62
N LEU A 86 -11.99 14.52 12.29
CA LEU A 86 -11.54 14.32 10.91
C LEU A 86 -12.07 13.00 10.32
N ILE A 87 -12.01 11.91 11.09
CA ILE A 87 -12.39 10.58 10.59
C ILE A 87 -13.86 10.51 10.20
N PRO A 88 -14.83 11.06 10.97
CA PRO A 88 -16.23 11.15 10.52
C PRO A 88 -16.43 11.94 9.22
N VAL A 89 -15.73 13.06 9.05
CA VAL A 89 -15.80 13.87 7.81
C VAL A 89 -15.27 13.05 6.63
N LEU A 90 -14.10 12.43 6.77
CA LEU A 90 -13.52 11.56 5.74
C LEU A 90 -14.44 10.39 5.41
N ARG A 91 -15.00 9.73 6.43
CA ARG A 91 -15.94 8.62 6.27
C ARG A 91 -17.14 9.04 5.42
N SER A 92 -17.76 10.17 5.75
CA SER A 92 -18.92 10.70 5.02
C SER A 92 -18.57 11.07 3.58
N CYS A 93 -17.46 11.78 3.38
CA CYS A 93 -17.06 12.28 2.06
C CYS A 93 -16.49 11.21 1.13
N LEU A 94 -15.91 10.12 1.66
CA LEU A 94 -15.32 9.05 0.89
C LEU A 94 -16.30 7.91 0.52
N GLN A 95 -17.60 8.06 0.79
CA GLN A 95 -18.58 7.05 0.39
C GLN A 95 -18.73 6.92 -1.14
N PRO A 96 -19.00 5.72 -1.69
CA PRO A 96 -19.13 5.50 -3.13
C PRO A 96 -20.15 6.39 -3.88
N ALA A 97 -21.19 6.86 -3.19
CA ALA A 97 -22.23 7.72 -3.74
C ALA A 97 -21.83 9.20 -3.85
N ARG A 98 -20.69 9.60 -3.29
CA ARG A 98 -20.20 10.98 -3.29
C ARG A 98 -19.49 11.31 -4.60
N ASP A 99 -19.29 12.61 -4.85
CA ASP A 99 -18.56 13.13 -6.01
C ASP A 99 -17.21 12.40 -6.19
N PRO A 100 -17.00 11.68 -7.31
CA PRO A 100 -15.76 10.96 -7.58
C PRO A 100 -14.51 11.85 -7.59
N ALA A 101 -14.60 13.07 -8.10
CA ALA A 101 -13.46 13.97 -8.20
C ALA A 101 -13.04 14.48 -6.82
N MET A 102 -14.01 14.79 -5.95
CA MET A 102 -13.76 15.09 -4.54
C MET A 102 -13.10 13.91 -3.83
N ARG A 103 -13.59 12.68 -4.04
CA ARG A 103 -13.02 11.47 -3.43
C ARG A 103 -11.56 11.27 -3.81
N LEU A 104 -11.21 11.46 -5.09
CA LEU A 104 -9.82 11.40 -5.55
C LEU A 104 -8.93 12.42 -4.85
N GLN A 105 -9.41 13.66 -4.70
CA GLN A 105 -8.68 14.70 -3.98
C GLN A 105 -8.49 14.33 -2.50
N LEU A 106 -9.53 13.86 -1.83
CA LEU A 106 -9.46 13.44 -0.43
C LEU A 106 -8.52 12.25 -0.22
N PHE A 107 -8.51 11.26 -1.10
CA PHE A 107 -7.52 10.18 -1.04
C PHE A 107 -6.10 10.70 -1.26
N SER A 108 -5.88 11.66 -2.16
CA SER A 108 -4.57 12.29 -2.33
C SER A 108 -4.10 12.99 -1.04
N ILE A 109 -4.98 13.73 -0.37
CA ILE A 109 -4.72 14.38 0.92
C ILE A 109 -4.39 13.32 1.99
N LEU A 110 -5.26 12.30 2.11
CA LEU A 110 -5.12 11.24 3.10
C LEU A 110 -3.81 10.45 2.91
N SER A 111 -3.47 10.10 1.67
CA SER A 111 -2.20 9.42 1.35
C SER A 111 -0.98 10.23 1.80
N ARG A 112 -1.03 11.57 1.67
CA ARG A 112 0.09 12.47 2.01
C ARG A 112 0.36 12.48 3.52
N VAL A 113 -0.70 12.57 4.33
CA VAL A 113 -0.56 12.55 5.79
C VAL A 113 -0.24 11.15 6.30
N LEU A 114 -0.82 10.10 5.69
CA LEU A 114 -0.49 8.72 6.07
C LEU A 114 0.98 8.37 5.84
N LEU A 115 1.59 8.87 4.75
CA LEU A 115 3.01 8.61 4.48
C LEU A 115 3.94 9.12 5.60
N ARG A 116 3.50 10.14 6.36
CA ARG A 116 4.18 10.69 7.53
C ARG A 116 3.31 10.53 8.79
N ALA A 117 2.63 9.39 8.93
CA ALA A 117 1.62 9.21 9.97
C ALA A 117 2.17 9.47 11.38
N LYS A 118 3.36 8.97 11.74
CA LYS A 118 4.00 9.23 13.04
C LYS A 118 4.19 10.72 13.38
N GLU A 119 4.26 11.58 12.37
CA GLU A 119 4.45 13.03 12.52
C GLU A 119 3.13 13.82 12.34
N THR A 120 2.04 13.13 12.01
CA THR A 120 0.76 13.74 11.64
C THR A 120 -0.42 13.00 12.29
N VAL A 121 -1.11 12.12 11.56
CA VAL A 121 -2.33 11.43 12.01
C VAL A 121 -2.11 10.47 13.17
N ASP A 122 -0.90 9.96 13.37
CA ASP A 122 -0.54 9.08 14.51
C ASP A 122 0.46 9.75 15.46
N SER A 123 0.57 11.08 15.45
CA SER A 123 1.45 11.82 16.37
C SER A 123 1.14 11.56 17.85
N GLN A 124 -0.10 11.17 18.16
CA GLN A 124 -0.58 10.84 19.49
C GLN A 124 -0.60 9.32 19.77
N GLY A 125 -0.18 8.49 18.81
CA GLY A 125 -0.28 7.03 18.89
C GLY A 125 -1.72 6.50 18.91
N GLN A 126 -2.70 7.30 18.46
CA GLN A 126 -4.14 7.00 18.55
C GLN A 126 -4.76 6.57 17.22
N LEU A 127 -3.99 6.48 16.13
CA LEU A 127 -4.53 6.10 14.82
C LEU A 127 -5.20 4.72 14.85
N HIS A 128 -4.66 3.81 15.66
CA HIS A 128 -5.17 2.45 15.83
C HIS A 128 -6.65 2.40 16.23
N SER A 129 -7.11 3.34 17.06
CA SER A 129 -8.51 3.45 17.49
C SER A 129 -9.48 3.72 16.34
N TYR A 130 -8.98 4.14 15.18
CA TYR A 130 -9.77 4.47 13.99
C TYR A 130 -9.55 3.51 12.82
N LEU A 131 -8.69 2.49 12.97
CA LEU A 131 -8.38 1.56 11.88
C LEU A 131 -9.59 0.80 11.39
N ASP A 132 -10.50 0.40 12.28
CA ASP A 132 -11.74 -0.28 11.89
C ASP A 132 -12.56 0.57 10.92
N THR A 133 -12.75 1.85 11.23
CA THR A 133 -13.45 2.81 10.37
C THR A 133 -12.67 3.09 9.08
N LEU A 134 -11.36 3.31 9.17
CA LEU A 134 -10.51 3.53 7.99
C LEU A 134 -10.57 2.35 7.02
N VAL A 135 -10.48 1.12 7.53
CA VAL A 135 -10.50 -0.08 6.70
C VAL A 135 -11.91 -0.36 6.18
N LYS A 136 -12.89 -0.54 7.07
CA LYS A 136 -14.22 -1.07 6.72
C LYS A 136 -15.13 -0.03 6.09
N ASP A 137 -15.10 1.22 6.57
CA ASP A 137 -16.01 2.26 6.11
C ASP A 137 -15.40 3.15 5.01
N ILE A 138 -14.07 3.19 4.87
CA ILE A 138 -13.39 4.05 3.89
C ILE A 138 -12.67 3.24 2.81
N LEU A 139 -11.72 2.38 3.14
CA LEU A 139 -10.91 1.68 2.13
C LEU A 139 -11.72 0.60 1.39
N VAL A 140 -12.40 -0.30 2.11
CA VAL A 140 -13.16 -1.43 1.51
C VAL A 140 -14.18 -0.96 0.47
N PRO A 141 -15.05 0.04 0.72
CA PRO A 141 -16.05 0.47 -0.26
C PRO A 141 -15.43 1.08 -1.53
N ASN A 142 -14.22 1.64 -1.41
CA ASN A 142 -13.52 2.30 -2.52
C ASN A 142 -12.60 1.35 -3.31
N LEU A 143 -12.35 0.14 -2.80
CA LEU A 143 -11.62 -0.92 -3.52
C LEU A 143 -12.55 -1.82 -4.35
N GLN A 144 -13.86 -1.70 -4.20
CA GLN A 144 -14.80 -2.52 -4.97
C GLN A 144 -14.66 -2.29 -6.48
N TRP A 145 -14.56 -3.39 -7.23
CA TRP A 145 -14.45 -3.33 -8.68
C TRP A 145 -15.72 -2.77 -9.31
N HIS A 146 -15.53 -1.77 -10.15
CA HIS A 146 -16.53 -1.16 -11.01
C HIS A 146 -15.86 -0.78 -12.33
N ALA A 147 -16.58 -0.92 -13.44
CA ALA A 147 -16.08 -0.56 -14.75
C ALA A 147 -15.91 0.96 -14.92
N GLY A 148 -14.94 1.36 -15.75
CA GLY A 148 -14.73 2.74 -16.15
C GLY A 148 -13.52 3.42 -15.49
N ARG A 149 -12.97 4.41 -16.20
CA ARG A 149 -11.71 5.09 -15.82
C ARG A 149 -11.78 5.77 -14.45
N THR A 150 -12.90 6.39 -14.12
CA THR A 150 -13.07 7.04 -12.81
C THR A 150 -13.04 6.06 -11.66
N ALA A 151 -13.70 4.90 -11.81
CA ALA A 151 -13.67 3.86 -10.80
C ALA A 151 -12.26 3.25 -10.64
N ALA A 152 -11.55 3.02 -11.74
CA ALA A 152 -10.16 2.57 -11.71
C ALA A 152 -9.23 3.59 -11.02
N ALA A 153 -9.41 4.89 -11.29
CA ALA A 153 -8.65 5.95 -10.62
C ALA A 153 -8.90 5.99 -9.11
N ILE A 154 -10.14 5.77 -8.66
CA ILE A 154 -10.46 5.70 -7.23
C ILE A 154 -9.80 4.48 -6.58
N ARG A 155 -9.85 3.31 -7.21
CA ARG A 155 -9.16 2.12 -6.70
C ARG A 155 -7.66 2.34 -6.60
N MET A 156 -7.05 2.94 -7.63
CA MET A 156 -5.63 3.35 -7.61
C MET A 156 -5.32 4.25 -6.40
N ALA A 157 -6.08 5.33 -6.22
CA ALA A 157 -5.87 6.26 -5.11
C ALA A 157 -6.04 5.56 -3.74
N THR A 158 -7.00 4.65 -3.63
CA THR A 158 -7.26 3.87 -2.41
C THR A 158 -6.13 2.89 -2.11
N VAL A 159 -5.61 2.20 -3.13
CA VAL A 159 -4.42 1.33 -3.03
C VAL A 159 -3.19 2.13 -2.62
N SER A 160 -2.99 3.33 -3.17
CA SER A 160 -1.91 4.23 -2.74
C SER A 160 -2.06 4.69 -1.29
N CYS A 161 -3.28 4.99 -0.83
CA CYS A 161 -3.53 5.29 0.58
C CYS A 161 -3.20 4.12 1.51
N LEU A 162 -3.61 2.90 1.15
CA LEU A 162 -3.28 1.71 1.93
C LEU A 162 -1.77 1.49 1.98
N TRP A 163 -1.08 1.65 0.85
CA TRP A 163 0.38 1.56 0.82
C TRP A 163 1.05 2.63 1.69
N ALA A 164 0.54 3.87 1.68
CA ALA A 164 1.05 4.93 2.54
C ALA A 164 0.86 4.61 4.03
N LEU A 165 -0.30 4.05 4.41
CA LEU A 165 -0.56 3.58 5.77
C LEU A 165 0.44 2.50 6.21
N ILE A 166 0.62 1.45 5.39
CA ILE A 166 1.53 0.34 5.70
C ILE A 166 2.98 0.82 5.76
N SER A 167 3.40 1.64 4.78
CA SER A 167 4.77 2.15 4.68
C SER A 167 5.13 3.18 5.76
N SER A 168 4.14 3.71 6.48
CA SER A 168 4.38 4.64 7.58
C SER A 168 4.97 3.99 8.83
N GLU A 169 4.90 2.65 8.90
CA GLU A 169 5.33 1.85 10.06
C GLU A 169 4.66 2.30 11.38
N SER A 170 3.46 2.87 11.29
CA SER A 170 2.66 3.32 12.45
C SER A 170 1.76 2.20 13.00
N LEU A 171 1.69 1.06 12.31
CA LEU A 171 0.89 -0.09 12.70
C LEU A 171 1.74 -1.10 13.46
N SER A 172 1.20 -1.67 14.54
CA SER A 172 1.75 -2.88 15.15
C SER A 172 1.57 -4.10 14.23
N ALA A 173 2.27 -5.19 14.51
CA ALA A 173 2.12 -6.43 13.75
C ALA A 173 0.69 -6.99 13.82
N GLU A 174 0.03 -6.89 14.97
CA GLU A 174 -1.36 -7.29 15.18
C GLU A 174 -2.32 -6.44 14.35
N GLN A 175 -2.13 -5.12 14.34
CA GLN A 175 -2.96 -4.19 13.58
C GLN A 175 -2.79 -4.40 12.07
N LEU A 176 -1.57 -4.60 11.60
CA LEU A 176 -1.30 -4.89 10.19
C LEU A 176 -1.93 -6.23 9.77
N ARG A 177 -1.98 -7.22 10.67
CA ARG A 177 -2.71 -8.48 10.43
C ARG A 177 -4.22 -8.27 10.31
N GLU A 178 -4.83 -7.45 11.16
CA GLU A 178 -6.26 -7.13 11.04
C GLU A 178 -6.58 -6.44 9.70
N VAL A 179 -5.70 -5.53 9.26
CA VAL A 179 -5.80 -4.89 7.93
C VAL A 179 -5.65 -5.92 6.81
N GLN A 180 -4.71 -6.85 6.92
CA GLN A 180 -4.49 -7.94 5.96
C GLN A 180 -5.73 -8.84 5.84
N GLU A 181 -6.26 -9.33 6.96
CA GLU A 181 -7.43 -10.21 6.99
C GLU A 181 -8.64 -9.54 6.30
N ALA A 182 -8.81 -8.23 6.51
CA ALA A 182 -9.91 -7.47 5.94
C ALA A 182 -9.76 -7.14 4.44
N LEU A 183 -8.53 -6.92 3.96
CA LEU A 183 -8.28 -6.33 2.63
C LEU A 183 -7.65 -7.28 1.60
N THR A 184 -7.11 -8.43 2.00
CA THR A 184 -6.46 -9.37 1.07
C THR A 184 -7.33 -9.70 -0.16
N PRO A 185 -8.63 -10.03 -0.02
CA PRO A 185 -9.47 -10.34 -1.19
C PRO A 185 -9.55 -9.19 -2.19
N GLN A 186 -9.67 -7.95 -1.70
CA GLN A 186 -9.78 -6.76 -2.55
C GLN A 186 -8.44 -6.42 -3.20
N ILE A 187 -7.33 -6.54 -2.49
CA ILE A 187 -5.99 -6.26 -3.04
C ILE A 187 -5.58 -7.31 -4.08
N LEU A 188 -6.02 -8.57 -3.95
CA LEU A 188 -5.81 -9.55 -5.02
C LEU A 188 -6.51 -9.11 -6.33
N THR A 189 -7.71 -8.54 -6.25
CA THR A 189 -8.39 -8.05 -7.46
C THR A 189 -7.68 -6.86 -8.11
N THR A 190 -6.95 -6.05 -7.33
CA THR A 190 -6.24 -4.88 -7.87
C THR A 190 -4.94 -5.24 -8.59
N LEU A 191 -4.49 -6.50 -8.50
CA LEU A 191 -3.40 -7.00 -9.34
C LEU A 191 -3.77 -7.00 -10.81
N GLU A 192 -5.05 -7.13 -11.18
CA GLU A 192 -5.54 -7.18 -12.57
C GLU A 192 -5.93 -5.81 -13.15
N GLU A 193 -5.61 -4.71 -12.46
CA GLU A 193 -5.92 -3.36 -12.94
C GLU A 193 -5.11 -2.96 -14.19
N ASP A 194 -5.71 -2.17 -15.09
CA ASP A 194 -5.05 -1.67 -16.30
C ASP A 194 -3.81 -0.81 -15.99
N ALA A 195 -3.85 -0.09 -14.87
CA ALA A 195 -2.78 0.83 -14.49
C ALA A 195 -1.59 0.10 -13.84
N GLN A 196 -0.41 0.25 -14.45
CA GLN A 196 0.86 -0.31 -13.94
C GLN A 196 1.11 0.01 -12.47
N VAL A 197 0.90 1.27 -12.07
CA VAL A 197 1.13 1.71 -10.68
C VAL A 197 0.26 0.93 -9.70
N THR A 198 -1.00 0.68 -10.02
CA THR A 198 -1.90 -0.07 -9.14
C THR A 198 -1.43 -1.51 -8.98
N ARG A 199 -1.04 -2.18 -10.08
CA ARG A 199 -0.52 -3.55 -10.02
C ARG A 199 0.76 -3.65 -9.21
N LEU A 200 1.71 -2.74 -9.46
CA LEU A 200 2.99 -2.67 -8.74
C LEU A 200 2.78 -2.47 -7.24
N VAL A 201 1.96 -1.50 -6.86
CA VAL A 201 1.70 -1.20 -5.45
C VAL A 201 0.92 -2.35 -4.78
N SER A 202 0.03 -3.03 -5.51
CA SER A 202 -0.68 -4.21 -5.01
C SER A 202 0.28 -5.35 -4.67
N CYS A 203 1.27 -5.65 -5.54
CA CYS A 203 2.32 -6.62 -5.22
C CYS A 203 3.05 -6.26 -3.91
N ARG A 204 3.41 -4.99 -3.74
CA ARG A 204 4.12 -4.51 -2.53
C ARG A 204 3.27 -4.61 -1.26
N ILE A 205 1.97 -4.33 -1.35
CA ILE A 205 1.04 -4.49 -0.22
C ILE A 205 0.96 -5.96 0.18
N ILE A 206 0.83 -6.88 -0.80
CA ILE A 206 0.79 -8.32 -0.54
C ILE A 206 2.10 -8.78 0.09
N ASP A 207 3.25 -8.33 -0.40
CA ASP A 207 4.56 -8.64 0.21
C ASP A 207 4.66 -8.15 1.67
N ALA A 208 4.16 -6.94 1.95
CA ALA A 208 4.11 -6.40 3.31
C ALA A 208 3.20 -7.23 4.24
N PHE A 209 2.01 -7.63 3.77
CA PHE A 209 1.11 -8.54 4.47
C PHE A 209 1.79 -9.89 4.76
N LEU A 210 2.42 -10.48 3.73
CA LEU A 210 3.16 -11.73 3.88
C LEU A 210 4.36 -11.56 4.82
N LYS A 211 4.98 -10.39 4.97
CA LYS A 211 6.07 -10.19 5.95
C LYS A 211 5.56 -10.03 7.38
N ALA A 212 4.40 -9.41 7.56
CA ALA A 212 3.89 -9.02 8.87
C ALA A 212 3.28 -10.16 9.71
N SER A 213 2.73 -11.20 9.09
CA SER A 213 2.00 -12.24 9.84
C SER A 213 2.89 -13.05 10.82
N GLY A 214 2.88 -12.76 12.12
CA GLY A 214 3.61 -13.60 13.09
C GLY A 214 2.98 -14.98 13.37
N ALA A 215 1.77 -15.23 12.86
CA ALA A 215 0.99 -16.43 13.10
C ALA A 215 0.90 -17.30 11.83
N VAL A 216 0.64 -18.60 12.03
CA VAL A 216 0.38 -19.58 10.96
C VAL A 216 -0.76 -19.07 10.09
N VAL A 217 -0.44 -18.64 8.87
CA VAL A 217 -1.46 -18.35 7.86
C VAL A 217 -2.03 -19.70 7.45
N GLY A 218 -3.35 -19.82 7.43
CA GLY A 218 -3.99 -21.07 7.00
C GLY A 218 -3.50 -21.46 5.59
N PRO A 219 -3.16 -22.73 5.33
CA PRO A 219 -2.70 -23.17 4.00
C PRO A 219 -3.62 -22.70 2.86
N ASP A 220 -4.92 -22.69 3.11
CA ASP A 220 -5.96 -22.29 2.16
C ASP A 220 -5.89 -20.81 1.74
N GLU A 221 -5.31 -19.94 2.57
CA GLU A 221 -5.14 -18.53 2.23
C GLU A 221 -3.90 -18.31 1.36
N LEU A 222 -2.80 -19.00 1.67
CA LEU A 222 -1.56 -18.95 0.89
C LEU A 222 -1.79 -19.45 -0.54
N VAL A 223 -2.54 -20.54 -0.72
CA VAL A 223 -2.84 -21.11 -2.04
C VAL A 223 -3.64 -20.16 -2.94
N LYS A 224 -4.39 -19.20 -2.37
CA LYS A 224 -5.12 -18.19 -3.15
C LYS A 224 -4.25 -17.04 -3.64
N VAL A 225 -3.11 -16.80 -3.00
CA VAL A 225 -2.26 -15.63 -3.25
C VAL A 225 -1.24 -15.89 -4.37
N TYR A 226 -0.53 -17.01 -4.30
CA TYR A 226 0.57 -17.28 -5.25
C TYR A 226 0.13 -17.33 -6.73
N PRO A 227 -1.06 -17.85 -7.12
CA PRO A 227 -1.44 -17.90 -8.52
C PRO A 227 -1.63 -16.50 -9.10
N GLU A 228 -2.17 -15.58 -8.30
CA GLU A 228 -2.38 -14.18 -8.71
C GLU A 228 -1.05 -13.43 -8.90
N LEU A 229 -0.07 -13.71 -8.04
CA LEU A 229 1.30 -13.19 -8.20
C LEU A 229 2.02 -13.81 -9.40
N LEU A 230 1.84 -15.11 -9.63
CA LEU A 230 2.46 -15.81 -10.74
C LEU A 230 2.04 -15.23 -12.09
N LYS A 231 0.74 -14.93 -12.26
CA LYS A 231 0.21 -14.22 -13.44
C LYS A 231 0.85 -12.83 -13.67
N ARG A 232 1.58 -12.25 -12.71
CA ARG A 232 2.28 -10.96 -12.86
C ARG A 232 3.72 -11.10 -13.35
N LEU A 233 4.25 -12.33 -13.47
CA LEU A 233 5.50 -12.55 -14.19
C LEU A 233 5.35 -12.38 -15.71
N ASP A 234 4.12 -12.44 -16.23
CA ASP A 234 3.75 -12.10 -17.62
C ASP A 234 3.36 -10.62 -17.83
N ASP A 235 3.58 -9.76 -16.82
CA ASP A 235 3.23 -8.33 -16.96
C ASP A 235 4.09 -7.63 -18.03
N VAL A 236 3.52 -6.62 -18.68
CA VAL A 236 4.25 -5.78 -19.64
C VAL A 236 5.34 -4.91 -18.98
N SER A 237 5.22 -4.66 -17.66
CA SER A 237 6.14 -3.84 -16.90
C SER A 237 7.12 -4.70 -16.09
N ASN A 238 8.41 -4.55 -16.37
CA ASN A 238 9.46 -5.21 -15.58
C ASN A 238 9.38 -4.89 -14.08
N ASP A 239 8.98 -3.67 -13.68
CA ASP A 239 8.82 -3.34 -12.25
C ASP A 239 7.76 -4.20 -11.57
N VAL A 240 6.65 -4.47 -12.25
CA VAL A 240 5.57 -5.31 -11.73
C VAL A 240 6.05 -6.76 -11.63
N ARG A 241 6.77 -7.25 -12.64
CA ARG A 241 7.35 -8.61 -12.68
C ARG A 241 8.34 -8.82 -11.55
N LEU A 242 9.25 -7.86 -11.34
CA LEU A 242 10.23 -7.88 -10.26
C LEU A 242 9.57 -7.85 -8.88
N ALA A 243 8.54 -7.01 -8.71
CA ALA A 243 7.78 -6.97 -7.46
C ALA A 243 7.05 -8.29 -7.21
N ALA A 244 6.44 -8.90 -8.24
CA ALA A 244 5.76 -10.18 -8.13
C ALA A 244 6.74 -11.31 -7.78
N ALA A 245 7.90 -11.39 -8.44
CA ALA A 245 8.95 -12.35 -8.12
C ALA A 245 9.42 -12.20 -6.66
N SER A 246 9.72 -10.98 -6.22
CA SER A 246 10.10 -10.71 -4.83
C SER A 246 9.03 -11.19 -3.84
N THR A 247 7.75 -10.95 -4.16
CA THR A 247 6.61 -11.37 -3.33
C THR A 247 6.46 -12.89 -3.30
N LEU A 248 6.68 -13.58 -4.42
CA LEU A 248 6.68 -15.05 -4.50
C LEU A 248 7.80 -15.67 -3.66
N ALA A 249 8.98 -15.05 -3.60
CA ALA A 249 10.04 -15.49 -2.69
C ALA A 249 9.63 -15.35 -1.22
N THR A 250 8.93 -14.27 -0.86
CA THR A 250 8.36 -14.11 0.48
C THR A 250 7.30 -15.17 0.77
N TRP A 251 6.43 -15.47 -0.20
CA TRP A 251 5.44 -16.53 -0.09
C TRP A 251 6.07 -17.91 0.15
N LEU A 252 7.14 -18.28 -0.58
CA LEU A 252 7.85 -19.55 -0.38
C LEU A 252 8.44 -19.66 1.04
N ARG A 253 9.10 -18.59 1.52
CA ARG A 253 9.61 -18.53 2.90
C ARG A 253 8.49 -18.70 3.94
N ARG A 254 7.26 -18.27 3.62
CA ARG A 254 6.10 -18.48 4.49
C ARG A 254 5.60 -19.90 4.54
N VAL A 255 5.54 -20.58 3.40
CA VAL A 255 5.16 -21.99 3.37
C VAL A 255 6.15 -22.83 4.19
N GLU A 256 7.44 -22.46 4.17
CA GLU A 256 8.46 -23.07 5.02
C GLU A 256 8.21 -22.80 6.51
N SER A 257 8.03 -21.54 6.92
CA SER A 257 7.88 -21.16 8.33
C SER A 257 6.64 -21.75 8.98
N ASP A 258 5.55 -21.84 8.24
CA ASP A 258 4.23 -22.20 8.78
C ASP A 258 4.05 -23.74 8.87
N GLY A 259 5.07 -24.52 8.50
CA GLY A 259 4.99 -25.99 8.51
C GLY A 259 4.00 -26.55 7.47
N SER A 260 3.49 -25.70 6.58
CA SER A 260 2.47 -26.02 5.57
C SER A 260 3.05 -26.71 4.33
N LYS A 261 4.30 -27.19 4.42
CA LYS A 261 5.01 -27.83 3.31
C LYS A 261 4.23 -29.02 2.74
N SER A 262 3.68 -29.89 3.58
CA SER A 262 3.02 -31.14 3.14
C SER A 262 1.70 -30.92 2.39
N CYS A 263 0.93 -29.88 2.72
CA CYS A 263 -0.32 -29.58 2.04
C CYS A 263 -0.13 -28.81 0.72
N CYS A 264 1.00 -28.14 0.52
CA CYS A 264 1.26 -27.31 -0.66
C CYS A 264 2.16 -27.97 -1.73
N GLN A 265 2.43 -29.28 -1.66
CA GLN A 265 3.40 -29.91 -2.57
C GLN A 265 3.04 -29.76 -4.05
N SER A 266 1.76 -29.97 -4.41
CA SER A 266 1.28 -29.81 -5.80
C SER A 266 1.40 -28.37 -6.28
N ASP A 267 1.08 -27.41 -5.43
CA ASP A 267 1.12 -25.98 -5.72
C ASP A 267 2.57 -25.51 -5.88
N ILE A 268 3.47 -25.96 -5.02
CA ILE A 268 4.91 -25.70 -5.14
C ILE A 268 5.48 -26.33 -6.41
N GLN A 269 5.09 -27.58 -6.75
CA GLN A 269 5.52 -28.19 -8.01
C GLN A 269 5.09 -27.37 -9.23
N HIS A 270 3.83 -26.92 -9.23
CA HIS A 270 3.30 -26.07 -10.28
C HIS A 270 4.09 -24.75 -10.36
N LEU A 271 4.28 -24.09 -9.22
CA LEU A 271 5.04 -22.84 -9.14
C LEU A 271 6.48 -23.00 -9.66
N TYR A 272 7.18 -24.09 -9.33
CA TYR A 272 8.52 -24.35 -9.86
C TYR A 272 8.54 -24.49 -11.37
N LYS A 273 7.60 -25.24 -11.95
CA LYS A 273 7.52 -25.40 -13.41
C LYS A 273 7.36 -24.06 -14.11
N GLU A 274 6.46 -23.22 -13.61
CA GLU A 274 6.20 -21.90 -14.20
C GLU A 274 7.37 -20.92 -13.97
N LEU A 275 7.96 -20.90 -12.77
CA LEU A 275 9.16 -20.09 -12.50
C LEU A 275 10.33 -20.52 -13.38
N LEU A 276 10.53 -21.81 -13.64
CA LEU A 276 11.58 -22.27 -14.54
C LEU A 276 11.39 -21.78 -15.98
N VAL A 277 10.15 -21.61 -16.45
CA VAL A 277 9.89 -20.95 -17.74
C VAL A 277 10.40 -19.50 -17.71
N HIS A 278 10.09 -18.75 -16.64
CA HIS A 278 10.55 -17.37 -16.46
C HIS A 278 12.05 -17.24 -16.12
N LEU A 279 12.74 -18.34 -15.78
CA LEU A 279 14.19 -18.34 -15.64
C LEU A 279 14.89 -18.16 -17.01
N ASP A 280 14.18 -18.42 -18.11
CA ASP A 280 14.61 -18.11 -19.47
C ASP A 280 13.99 -16.82 -20.03
N ASP A 281 13.63 -15.86 -19.18
CA ASP A 281 13.05 -14.58 -19.61
C ASP A 281 13.98 -13.75 -20.53
N PRO A 282 13.47 -13.00 -21.52
CA PRO A 282 14.30 -12.05 -22.27
C PRO A 282 14.96 -10.95 -21.44
N GLU A 283 14.39 -10.57 -20.29
CA GLU A 283 14.94 -9.54 -19.42
C GLU A 283 15.84 -10.16 -18.33
N GLY A 284 17.13 -9.82 -18.36
CA GLY A 284 18.12 -10.39 -17.44
C GLY A 284 17.80 -10.11 -15.96
N ALA A 285 17.29 -8.92 -15.64
CA ALA A 285 16.89 -8.59 -14.27
C ALA A 285 15.74 -9.50 -13.76
N VAL A 286 14.83 -9.92 -14.65
CA VAL A 286 13.75 -10.84 -14.30
C VAL A 286 14.29 -12.26 -14.13
N GLN A 287 15.21 -12.71 -14.98
CA GLN A 287 15.89 -14.00 -14.82
C GLN A 287 16.60 -14.10 -13.46
N ASP A 288 17.34 -13.06 -13.09
CA ASP A 288 18.05 -13.00 -11.81
C ASP A 288 17.07 -13.00 -10.63
N ALA A 289 15.99 -12.22 -10.71
CA ALA A 289 14.95 -12.22 -9.68
C ALA A 289 14.30 -13.60 -9.52
N VAL A 290 13.93 -14.27 -10.62
CA VAL A 290 13.32 -15.60 -10.63
C VAL A 290 14.28 -16.66 -10.10
N LEU A 291 15.58 -16.56 -10.42
CA LEU A 291 16.60 -17.43 -9.84
C LEU A 291 16.61 -17.31 -8.31
N GLU A 292 16.56 -16.10 -7.77
CA GLU A 292 16.49 -15.88 -6.33
C GLU A 292 15.18 -16.40 -5.70
N VAL A 293 14.05 -16.37 -6.43
CA VAL A 293 12.80 -17.03 -5.99
C VAL A 293 13.00 -18.55 -5.86
N LEU A 294 13.57 -19.18 -6.89
CA LEU A 294 13.82 -20.63 -6.91
C LEU A 294 14.83 -21.06 -5.84
N LYS A 295 15.88 -20.25 -5.59
CA LYS A 295 16.82 -20.48 -4.48
C LYS A 295 16.12 -20.37 -3.13
N ALA A 296 15.29 -19.36 -2.91
CA ALA A 296 14.50 -19.22 -1.68
C ALA A 296 13.55 -20.41 -1.47
N GLY A 297 13.01 -20.97 -2.54
CA GLY A 297 12.17 -22.17 -2.50
C GLY A 297 12.94 -23.48 -2.30
N SER A 298 14.23 -23.56 -2.61
CA SER A 298 14.98 -24.83 -2.74
C SER A 298 14.94 -25.76 -1.52
N VAL A 299 14.72 -25.22 -0.32
CA VAL A 299 14.49 -25.97 0.94
C VAL A 299 13.16 -26.73 0.97
N LEU A 300 12.19 -26.29 0.16
CA LEU A 300 10.89 -26.92 -0.07
C LEU A 300 11.00 -27.91 -1.23
N PHE A 301 11.02 -29.20 -0.90
CA PHE A 301 11.06 -30.30 -1.86
C PHE A 301 12.25 -30.19 -2.83
N PRO A 302 13.51 -30.25 -2.33
CA PRO A 302 14.70 -30.09 -3.17
C PRO A 302 14.75 -31.09 -4.33
N ASP A 303 14.49 -32.38 -4.10
CA ASP A 303 14.52 -33.40 -5.17
C ASP A 303 13.53 -33.10 -6.30
N LEU A 304 12.38 -32.50 -5.95
CA LEU A 304 11.39 -32.06 -6.92
C LEU A 304 11.94 -30.94 -7.79
N LEU A 305 12.54 -29.91 -7.19
CA LEU A 305 13.10 -28.79 -7.94
C LEU A 305 14.30 -29.22 -8.82
N VAL A 306 15.13 -30.16 -8.36
CA VAL A 306 16.22 -30.74 -9.19
C VAL A 306 15.61 -31.39 -10.43
N ARG A 307 14.64 -32.28 -10.23
CA ARG A 307 13.98 -33.02 -11.32
C ARG A 307 13.34 -32.08 -12.34
N GLU A 308 12.61 -31.06 -11.88
CA GLU A 308 11.96 -30.10 -12.78
C GLU A 308 12.99 -29.26 -13.53
N THR A 309 14.10 -28.86 -12.89
CA THR A 309 15.19 -28.09 -13.52
C THR A 309 15.91 -28.92 -14.60
N GLU A 310 16.27 -30.17 -14.30
CA GLU A 310 16.88 -31.08 -15.26
C GLU A 310 15.97 -31.36 -16.49
N ALA A 311 14.65 -31.36 -16.28
CA ALA A 311 13.68 -31.59 -17.34
C ALA A 311 13.56 -30.43 -18.35
N VAL A 312 14.07 -29.24 -18.02
CA VAL A 312 13.91 -28.03 -18.84
C VAL A 312 15.22 -27.35 -19.24
N ILE A 313 16.34 -27.63 -18.58
CA ILE A 313 17.65 -27.00 -18.86
C ILE A 313 18.05 -27.00 -20.35
N HIS A 314 17.77 -28.09 -21.06
CA HIS A 314 18.10 -28.25 -22.49
C HIS A 314 17.12 -27.53 -23.43
N LYS A 315 16.03 -26.97 -22.89
CA LYS A 315 15.01 -26.22 -23.63
C LYS A 315 15.23 -24.71 -23.54
N HIS A 316 16.04 -24.24 -22.58
CA HIS A 316 16.32 -22.83 -22.39
C HIS A 316 17.26 -22.30 -23.49
N ARG A 317 17.17 -21.02 -23.81
CA ARG A 317 18.11 -20.34 -24.72
C ARG A 317 19.54 -20.37 -24.19
N SER A 318 19.70 -20.32 -22.86
CA SER A 318 20.96 -20.48 -22.15
C SER A 318 20.77 -21.38 -20.93
N PRO A 319 21.63 -22.39 -20.70
CA PRO A 319 21.53 -23.26 -19.52
C PRO A 319 22.07 -22.60 -18.25
N ALA A 320 22.74 -21.45 -18.34
CA ALA A 320 23.55 -20.88 -17.26
C ALA A 320 22.79 -20.70 -15.93
N HIS A 321 21.59 -20.12 -15.94
CA HIS A 321 20.81 -19.93 -14.72
C HIS A 321 20.29 -21.25 -14.13
N CYS A 322 19.95 -22.24 -14.97
CA CYS A 322 19.61 -23.59 -14.50
C CYS A 322 20.83 -24.29 -13.86
N GLU A 323 22.01 -24.17 -14.47
CA GLU A 323 23.25 -24.71 -13.91
C GLU A 323 23.58 -24.06 -12.56
N GLN A 324 23.43 -22.74 -12.46
CA GLN A 324 23.60 -22.03 -11.19
C GLN A 324 22.61 -22.49 -10.11
N LEU A 325 21.34 -22.73 -10.49
CA LEU A 325 20.35 -23.28 -9.57
C LEU A 325 20.72 -24.68 -9.09
N LEU A 326 21.10 -25.59 -10.01
CA LEU A 326 21.53 -26.94 -9.67
C LEU A 326 22.78 -26.94 -8.77
N GLN A 327 23.76 -26.07 -9.05
CA GLN A 327 24.94 -25.89 -8.21
C GLN A 327 24.58 -25.42 -6.79
N HIS A 328 23.65 -24.47 -6.68
CA HIS A 328 23.14 -24.03 -5.37
C HIS A 328 22.51 -25.19 -4.61
N MET A 329 21.72 -26.03 -5.29
CA MET A 329 21.04 -27.16 -4.67
C MET A 329 21.99 -28.28 -4.23
N GLN A 330 23.06 -28.53 -5.00
CA GLN A 330 24.12 -29.49 -4.61
C GLN A 330 24.91 -29.02 -3.38
N ALA A 331 24.98 -27.72 -3.15
CA ALA A 331 25.65 -27.13 -1.99
C ALA A 331 24.78 -27.11 -0.72
N LEU A 332 23.46 -27.38 -0.83
CA LEU A 332 22.58 -27.44 0.33
C LEU A 332 22.92 -28.67 1.20
N PRO A 333 22.84 -28.55 2.54
CA PRO A 333 22.95 -29.71 3.42
C PRO A 333 21.87 -30.76 3.07
N PRO A 334 22.17 -32.07 3.17
CA PRO A 334 21.14 -33.09 3.01
C PRO A 334 20.02 -32.83 4.02
N ALA A 335 18.77 -32.91 3.54
CA ALA A 335 17.60 -32.70 4.39
C ALA A 335 17.64 -33.68 5.58
N PRO A 336 17.34 -33.21 6.81
CA PRO A 336 17.39 -34.02 8.01
C PRO A 336 16.41 -35.20 8.01
#